data_AF-A0A1S8C7F5-F1
#
_entry.id   AF-A0A1S8C7F5-F1
#
_cell.length_a   1.000
_cell.length_b   1.000
_cell.length_c   1.000
_cell.angle_alpha   90.00
_cell.angle_beta   90.00
_cell.angle_gamma   90.00
#
_symmetry.space_group_name_H-M   'P 1'
#
loop_
_entity.id
_entity.type
_entity.pdbx_description
1 polymer ?
#
loop_
_entity_poly.entity_id
_entity_poly.type
_entity_poly.pdbx_seq_one_letter_code
_entity_poly.pdbx_strand_id
1 'polypeptide(L)'
;MTAVATLTERAARLGASTVHEAAGRIGALPSTIGALYREQPAVAGPALTVSCPAGDNLWLHRALYAARPGDVLVVEVGAGGGPRLLG
;
A
#
# COMPACT_ATOMS: atom_id res chain seq x y z
N MET A 1 19.36 -25.12 -7.42
CA MET A 1 18.78 -24.14 -8.38
C MET A 1 18.21 -23.01 -7.55
N THR A 2 18.98 -21.96 -7.29
CA THR A 2 18.57 -20.87 -6.39
C THR A 2 17.63 -19.95 -7.15
N ALA A 3 16.35 -19.93 -6.78
CA ALA A 3 15.40 -19.00 -7.39
C ALA A 3 15.84 -17.56 -7.09
N VAL A 4 15.89 -16.73 -8.13
CA VAL A 4 16.17 -15.30 -7.99
C VAL A 4 14.98 -14.67 -7.27
N ALA A 5 15.20 -14.15 -6.06
CA ALA A 5 14.16 -13.48 -5.29
C ALA A 5 13.52 -12.35 -6.10
N THR A 6 12.19 -12.27 -6.07
CA THR A 6 11.41 -11.26 -6.83
C THR A 6 11.70 -9.84 -6.33
N LEU A 7 11.39 -8.83 -7.14
CA LEU A 7 11.64 -7.43 -6.76
C LEU A 7 10.91 -7.05 -5.44
N THR A 8 9.67 -7.52 -5.29
CA THR A 8 8.86 -7.31 -4.08
C THR A 8 9.45 -8.02 -2.87
N GLU A 9 9.90 -9.27 -3.00
CA GLU A 9 10.60 -9.97 -1.91
C GLU A 9 11.86 -9.24 -1.45
N ARG A 10 12.65 -8.70 -2.38
CA ARG A 10 13.83 -7.90 -2.06
C ARG A 10 13.46 -6.60 -1.37
N ALA A 11 12.43 -5.90 -1.86
CA ALA A 11 11.94 -4.66 -1.27
C ALA A 11 11.46 -4.88 0.18
N ALA A 12 10.72 -5.95 0.43
CA ALA A 12 10.28 -6.31 1.79
C ALA A 12 11.47 -6.50 2.75
N ARG A 13 12.58 -7.11 2.28
CA ARG A 13 13.79 -7.31 3.10
C ARG A 13 14.58 -6.02 3.36
N LEU A 14 14.60 -5.10 2.40
CA LEU A 14 15.34 -3.84 2.52
C LEU A 14 14.61 -2.80 3.40
N GLY A 15 13.28 -2.87 3.46
CA GLY A 15 12.44 -1.95 4.21
C GLY A 15 12.23 -0.61 3.51
N ALA A 16 11.21 0.14 3.98
CA ALA A 16 10.74 1.35 3.32
C ALA A 16 11.78 2.49 3.24
N SER A 17 12.59 2.69 4.30
CA SER A 17 13.61 3.77 4.33
C SER A 17 14.67 3.56 3.26
N THR A 18 15.26 2.37 3.20
CA THR A 18 16.29 2.01 2.22
C THR A 18 15.76 2.12 0.79
N VAL A 19 14.54 1.63 0.55
CA VAL A 19 13.90 1.73 -0.77
C VAL A 19 13.63 3.18 -1.15
N HIS A 20 13.15 4.01 -0.23
CA HIS A 20 12.89 5.42 -0.45
C HIS A 20 14.17 6.20 -0.79
N GLU A 21 15.26 5.97 -0.07
CA GLU A 21 16.56 6.59 -0.36
C GLU A 21 17.08 6.18 -1.75
N ALA A 22 17.06 4.88 -2.05
CA ALA A 22 17.48 4.35 -3.35
C ALA A 22 16.62 4.86 -4.51
N ALA A 23 15.33 5.13 -4.27
CA ALA A 23 14.41 5.70 -5.26
C ALA A 23 14.60 7.21 -5.47
N GLY A 24 15.55 7.86 -4.80
CA GLY A 24 15.78 9.31 -4.92
C GLY A 24 14.89 10.16 -4.02
N ARG A 25 14.40 9.59 -2.92
CA ARG A 25 13.55 10.25 -1.91
C ARG A 25 12.20 10.76 -2.47
N ILE A 26 11.57 9.95 -3.31
CA ILE A 26 10.22 10.20 -3.85
C ILE A 26 9.23 9.12 -3.38
N GLY A 27 7.93 9.39 -3.50
CA GLY A 27 6.87 8.40 -3.31
C GLY A 27 6.58 7.97 -1.86
N ALA A 28 7.07 8.71 -0.85
CA ALA A 28 6.69 8.47 0.54
C ALA A 28 5.23 8.87 0.79
N LEU A 29 4.49 8.04 1.53
CA LEU A 29 3.16 8.36 2.02
C LEU A 29 3.22 9.29 3.25
N PRO A 30 2.13 10.01 3.57
CA PRO A 30 2.05 10.82 4.78
C PRO A 30 2.36 10.00 6.05
N SER A 31 3.08 10.59 7.00
CA SER A 31 3.46 9.94 8.26
C SER A 31 2.28 9.60 9.19
N THR A 32 1.08 10.07 8.86
CA THR A 32 -0.17 9.67 9.51
C THR A 32 -0.56 8.23 9.20
N ILE A 33 0.01 7.63 8.16
CA ILE A 33 -0.15 6.21 7.84
C ILE A 33 1.00 5.44 8.51
N GLY A 34 0.69 4.67 9.54
CA GLY A 34 1.67 3.96 10.35
C GLY A 34 1.31 2.49 10.58
N ALA A 35 2.30 1.74 11.06
CA ALA A 35 2.11 0.35 11.48
C ALA A 35 1.11 0.26 12.64
N LEU A 36 0.26 -0.76 12.62
CA LEU A 36 -0.74 -0.96 13.67
C LEU A 36 -0.12 -1.48 14.97
N TYR A 37 1.02 -2.16 14.90
CA TYR A 37 1.73 -2.74 16.03
C TYR A 37 3.25 -2.81 15.78
N ARG A 38 4.03 -2.89 16.86
CA ARG A 38 5.50 -2.77 16.82
C ARG A 38 6.20 -3.88 16.02
N GLU A 39 5.73 -5.10 16.15
CA GLU A 39 6.33 -6.30 15.53
C GLU A 39 5.85 -6.54 14.08
N GLN A 40 5.25 -5.53 13.43
CA GLN A 40 4.69 -5.69 12.09
C GLN A 40 5.82 -5.87 11.06
N PRO A 41 5.84 -6.99 10.30
CA PRO A 41 6.86 -7.18 9.29
C PRO A 41 6.67 -6.20 8.12
N ALA A 42 7.77 -5.83 7.49
CA ALA A 42 7.71 -5.10 6.22
C ALA A 42 7.02 -5.97 5.16
N VAL A 43 6.09 -5.38 4.43
CA VAL A 43 5.37 -6.01 3.33
C VAL A 43 5.67 -5.27 2.04
N ALA A 44 5.76 -6.01 0.94
CA ALA A 44 5.88 -5.44 -0.39
C ALA A 44 5.21 -6.36 -1.41
N GLY A 45 4.48 -5.75 -2.33
CA GLY A 45 3.66 -6.43 -3.31
C GLY A 45 3.09 -5.43 -4.33
N PRO A 46 2.51 -5.91 -5.43
CA PRO A 46 1.75 -5.05 -6.34
C PRO A 46 0.58 -4.38 -5.59
N ALA A 47 0.36 -3.10 -5.90
CA ALA A 47 -0.71 -2.32 -5.27
C ALA A 47 -2.07 -2.65 -5.90
N LEU A 48 -3.02 -3.14 -5.09
CA LEU A 48 -4.43 -3.19 -5.43
C LEU A 48 -5.11 -1.94 -4.84
N THR A 49 -5.38 -0.96 -5.69
CA THR A 49 -5.93 0.33 -5.28
C THR A 49 -7.43 0.28 -5.11
N VAL A 50 -7.93 0.84 -4.00
CA VAL A 50 -9.35 0.86 -3.66
C VAL A 50 -9.78 2.29 -3.35
N SER A 51 -10.80 2.78 -4.04
CA SER A 51 -11.46 4.04 -3.71
C SER A 51 -12.76 3.73 -2.97
N CYS A 52 -12.87 4.23 -1.75
CA CYS A 52 -13.91 3.88 -0.81
C CYS A 52 -14.70 5.15 -0.43
N PRO A 53 -16.03 5.18 -0.62
CA PRO A 53 -16.87 6.25 -0.10
C PRO A 53 -16.76 6.37 1.43
N ALA A 54 -16.99 7.56 1.97
CA ALA A 54 -16.99 7.76 3.41
C ALA A 54 -18.13 6.97 4.06
N GLY A 55 -17.82 6.22 5.13
CA GLY A 55 -18.81 5.45 5.89
C GLY A 55 -19.28 4.15 5.23
N ASP A 56 -18.77 3.80 4.05
CA ASP A 56 -19.09 2.55 3.36
C ASP A 56 -17.84 1.66 3.32
N ASN A 57 -17.88 0.48 3.92
CA ASN A 57 -16.78 -0.48 3.92
C ASN A 57 -16.93 -1.59 2.86
N LEU A 58 -18.01 -1.61 2.07
CA LEU A 58 -18.28 -2.67 1.10
C LEU A 58 -17.19 -2.78 0.03
N TRP A 59 -16.55 -1.66 -0.31
CA TRP A 59 -15.43 -1.63 -1.24
C TRP A 59 -14.18 -2.35 -0.73
N LEU A 60 -13.95 -2.34 0.60
CA LEU A 60 -12.88 -3.14 1.22
C LEU A 60 -13.14 -4.64 1.07
N HIS A 61 -14.38 -5.07 1.33
CA HIS A 61 -14.77 -6.46 1.16
C HIS A 61 -14.59 -6.90 -0.29
N ARG A 62 -15.05 -6.10 -1.25
CA ARG A 62 -14.87 -6.38 -2.69
C ARG A 62 -13.40 -6.48 -3.08
N ALA A 63 -12.57 -5.58 -2.57
CA ALA A 63 -11.13 -5.61 -2.82
C ALA A 63 -10.49 -6.89 -2.27
N LEU A 64 -10.90 -7.34 -1.08
CA LEU A 64 -10.41 -8.60 -0.52
C LEU A 64 -10.79 -9.82 -1.37
N TYR A 65 -11.98 -9.84 -1.94
CA TYR A 65 -12.41 -10.92 -2.86
C TYR A 65 -11.68 -10.88 -4.21
N ALA A 66 -11.27 -9.70 -4.67
CA ALA A 66 -10.53 -9.52 -5.92
C ALA A 66 -9.01 -9.77 -5.76
N ALA A 67 -8.49 -9.60 -4.54
CA ALA A 67 -7.08 -9.70 -4.24
C ALA A 67 -6.53 -11.12 -4.47
N ARG A 68 -5.28 -11.18 -4.91
CA ARG A 68 -4.50 -12.41 -5.03
C ARG A 68 -3.44 -12.46 -3.94
N PRO A 69 -2.94 -13.67 -3.59
CA PRO A 69 -1.80 -13.79 -2.68
C PRO A 69 -0.62 -12.95 -3.16
N GLY A 70 -0.14 -12.05 -2.29
CA GLY A 70 0.96 -11.13 -2.58
C GLY A 70 0.54 -9.70 -2.92
N ASP A 71 -0.73 -9.43 -3.20
CA ASP A 71 -1.23 -8.07 -3.41
C ASP A 71 -1.19 -7.26 -2.10
N VAL A 72 -0.90 -5.96 -2.21
CA VAL A 72 -0.99 -4.99 -1.11
C VAL A 72 -2.16 -4.06 -1.39
N LEU A 73 -3.19 -4.11 -0.55
CA LEU A 73 -4.34 -3.22 -0.67
C LEU A 73 -3.94 -1.80 -0.27
N VAL A 74 -4.14 -0.85 -1.18
CA VAL A 74 -3.91 0.58 -0.94
C VAL A 74 -5.26 1.29 -1.03
N VAL A 75 -5.75 1.80 0.09
CA VAL A 75 -7.13 2.26 0.21
C VAL A 75 -7.18 3.76 0.47
N GLU A 76 -7.92 4.47 -0.39
CA GLU A 76 -8.34 5.83 -0.17
C GLU A 76 -9.79 5.84 0.32
N VAL A 77 -10.05 6.47 1.47
CA VAL A 77 -11.39 6.60 2.03
C VAL A 77 -11.84 8.06 2.01
N GLY A 78 -13.05 8.31 1.54
CA GLY A 78 -13.65 9.64 1.50
C GLY A 78 -13.65 10.31 0.12
N ALA A 79 -13.38 9.56 -0.96
CA ALA A 79 -13.33 10.02 -2.34
C ALA A 79 -14.67 10.52 -2.93
N GLY A 80 -15.62 10.94 -2.09
CA GLY A 80 -16.95 11.43 -2.50
C GLY A 80 -17.55 12.54 -1.64
N GLY A 81 -16.77 13.21 -0.77
CA GLY A 81 -17.33 14.14 0.22
C GLY A 81 -16.58 15.45 0.51
N GLY A 82 -15.58 15.84 -0.29
CA GLY A 82 -14.81 17.09 -0.10
C GLY A 82 -14.59 17.84 -1.42
N PRO A 83 -14.33 19.16 -1.40
CA PRO A 83 -14.26 19.97 -2.62
C PRO A 83 -13.20 19.41 -3.57
N ARG A 84 -13.59 19.20 -4.83
CA ARG A 84 -12.68 18.79 -5.91
C ARG A 84 -11.62 19.88 -6.06
N LEU A 85 -10.38 19.57 -5.69
CA LEU A 85 -9.23 20.32 -6.16
C LEU A 85 -8.98 19.92 -7.63
N LEU A 86 -9.84 20.43 -8.51
CA LEU A 86 -9.44 20.73 -9.87
C LEU A 86 -8.78 22.11 -9.81
N GLY A 87 -7.46 22.10 -9.93
CA GLY A 87 -6.58 23.26 -10.06
C GLY A 87 -5.23 22.77 -10.54
#